data_AF-A0A369J587-F1
#
_entry.id   AF-A0A369J587-F1
#
_cell.length_a   1.000
_cell.length_b   1.000
_cell.length_c   1.000
_cell.angle_alpha   90.00
_cell.angle_beta   90.00
_cell.angle_gamma   90.00
#
_symmetry.space_group_name_H-M   'P 1'
#
loop_
_entity.id
_entity.type
_entity.pdbx_description
1 polymer ?
#
loop_
_entity_poly.entity_id
_entity_poly.type
_entity_poly.pdbx_seq_one_letter_code
_entity_poly.pdbx_strand_id
1 'polypeptide(L)'
;MKSASPSTILPMSSQTTNGSTAVLSSRTQLISIPDVGTRCPFYRYPIAGCQFPDLPDDILIARPPTLQRSAELPFWQWKLWGTDEYLFESALCFDCHSKTTDPQTGEPLRFMLKMVLRREHGSRRMPGIMAKRLEHEAKFYATHLPKYQGNSVPIYYGLWTAETSWGGSVMCAIMEHAGKPYRLKEKYDTRKNRDAIAELVLNFHRQNLLHRQLCDPYIRWHLLWDARKGCPRIVDFTHAAGNFACRRSLPLCRYASAPTDEIFCSELVVVGLYLGFFGKKNVDDDEEVLEALEVLEKYEEKHWGRDGYNVEEGLAMQERWIKQRRLEKKVAAKAIMAGTTNS
;
A
#
# COMPACT_ATOMS: atom_id res chain seq x y z
N MET A 1 51.57 -23.15 -28.59
CA MET A 1 51.94 -21.77 -28.22
C MET A 1 51.62 -20.86 -29.41
N LYS A 2 50.48 -20.15 -29.37
CA LYS A 2 50.06 -19.19 -30.40
C LYS A 2 50.02 -17.81 -29.74
N SER A 3 50.76 -16.88 -30.33
CA SER A 3 50.92 -15.49 -29.88
C SER A 3 49.62 -14.71 -30.06
N ALA A 4 49.19 -14.02 -29.01
CA ALA A 4 48.08 -13.07 -29.04
C ALA A 4 48.62 -11.66 -29.31
N SER A 5 48.00 -10.96 -30.26
CA SER A 5 48.25 -9.56 -30.58
C SER A 5 47.60 -8.62 -29.55
N PRO A 6 48.18 -7.44 -29.25
CA PRO A 6 47.61 -6.51 -28.29
C PRO A 6 46.48 -5.68 -28.92
N SER A 7 45.34 -5.60 -28.23
CA SER A 7 44.21 -4.75 -28.59
C SER A 7 44.43 -3.31 -28.13
N THR A 8 44.31 -2.37 -29.06
CA THR A 8 44.41 -0.92 -28.86
C THR A 8 43.20 -0.39 -28.10
N ILE A 9 43.43 0.30 -26.98
CA ILE A 9 42.42 1.01 -26.20
C ILE A 9 42.22 2.40 -26.81
N LEU A 10 40.99 2.72 -27.23
CA LEU A 10 40.59 4.06 -27.64
C LEU A 10 40.08 4.86 -26.42
N PRO A 11 40.40 6.17 -26.30
CA PRO A 11 39.93 6.99 -25.20
C PRO A 11 38.45 7.36 -25.38
N MET A 12 37.66 7.17 -24.34
CA MET A 12 36.27 7.64 -24.27
C MET A 12 36.25 9.17 -24.16
N SER A 13 35.54 9.82 -25.09
CA SER A 13 35.26 11.24 -25.07
C SER A 13 34.25 11.56 -23.97
N SER A 14 34.62 12.48 -23.08
CA SER A 14 33.75 13.05 -22.06
C SER A 14 32.75 14.01 -22.70
N GLN A 15 31.51 13.57 -22.85
CA GLN A 15 30.40 14.45 -23.20
C GLN A 15 29.97 15.26 -21.96
N THR A 16 30.24 16.56 -22.00
CA THR A 16 29.67 17.57 -21.12
C THR A 16 28.18 17.71 -21.41
N THR A 17 27.34 17.16 -20.53
CA THR A 17 25.90 17.37 -20.59
C THR A 17 25.56 18.77 -20.08
N ASN A 18 25.07 19.62 -20.97
CA ASN A 18 24.49 20.91 -20.64
C ASN A 18 23.32 20.71 -19.68
N GLY A 19 23.51 21.11 -18.43
CA GLY A 19 22.49 21.12 -17.39
C GLY A 19 21.39 22.12 -17.74
N SER A 20 20.30 21.61 -18.33
CA SER A 20 19.05 22.34 -18.40
C SER A 20 18.54 22.54 -16.98
N THR A 21 18.69 23.76 -16.45
CA THR A 21 18.04 24.23 -15.23
C THR A 21 16.55 24.29 -15.51
N ALA A 22 15.89 23.15 -15.39
CA ALA A 22 14.44 23.06 -15.39
C ALA A 22 13.91 24.04 -14.35
N VAL A 23 13.19 25.06 -14.82
CA VAL A 23 12.52 26.04 -13.98
C VAL A 23 11.54 25.28 -13.11
N LEU A 24 11.94 25.01 -11.86
CA LEU A 24 11.07 24.44 -10.84
C LEU A 24 9.91 25.42 -10.66
N SER A 25 8.76 25.08 -11.24
CA SER A 25 7.50 25.76 -10.94
C SER A 25 7.31 25.70 -9.43
N SER A 26 7.47 26.83 -8.75
CA SER A 26 7.31 26.97 -7.30
C SER A 26 5.84 26.97 -6.94
N ARG A 27 5.14 25.87 -7.24
CA ARG A 27 3.76 25.68 -6.82
C ARG A 27 3.69 25.73 -5.30
N THR A 28 2.77 26.55 -4.83
CA THR A 28 2.51 26.78 -3.42
C THR A 28 1.12 26.27 -3.09
N GLN A 29 1.00 25.50 -2.02
CA GLN A 29 -0.26 25.01 -1.49
C GLN A 29 -0.53 25.67 -0.14
N LEU A 30 -1.69 26.32 0.02
CA LEU A 30 -2.09 26.89 1.31
C LEU A 30 -2.79 25.82 2.15
N ILE A 31 -2.33 25.64 3.39
CA ILE A 31 -2.93 24.72 4.36
C ILE A 31 -3.33 25.49 5.61
N SER A 32 -4.58 25.35 6.03
CA SER A 32 -5.13 25.92 7.26
C SER A 32 -5.23 24.82 8.30
N ILE A 33 -4.42 24.90 9.35
CA ILE A 33 -4.41 23.93 10.45
C ILE A 33 -5.07 24.58 11.68
N PRO A 34 -6.03 23.91 12.35
CA PRO A 34 -6.67 24.41 13.56
C PRO A 34 -5.61 24.79 14.62
N ASP A 35 -5.93 25.79 15.44
CA ASP A 35 -5.09 26.27 16.55
C ASP A 35 -3.72 26.89 16.18
N VAL A 36 -3.24 26.75 14.93
CA VAL A 36 -2.09 27.53 14.42
C VAL A 36 -2.48 28.99 14.18
N GLY A 37 -3.76 29.25 13.92
CA GLY A 37 -4.32 30.59 13.70
C GLY A 37 -3.90 31.28 12.39
N THR A 38 -3.13 30.61 11.54
CA THR A 38 -2.64 31.16 10.26
C THR A 38 -2.68 30.11 9.15
N ARG A 39 -2.85 30.57 7.90
CA ARG A 39 -2.67 29.74 6.71
C ARG A 39 -1.18 29.63 6.42
N CYS A 40 -0.67 28.41 6.33
CA CYS A 40 0.74 28.16 6.06
C CYS A 40 0.95 27.84 4.57
N PRO A 41 1.85 28.55 3.86
CA PRO A 41 2.26 28.16 2.53
C PRO A 41 3.21 26.96 2.59
N PHE A 42 2.88 25.92 1.83
CA PHE A 42 3.71 24.76 1.61
C PHE A 42 4.22 24.74 0.17
N TYR A 43 5.48 24.39 -0.01
CA TYR A 43 6.13 24.31 -1.30
C TYR A 43 6.37 22.86 -1.68
N ARG A 44 6.16 22.53 -2.96
CA ARG A 44 6.41 21.18 -3.46
C ARG A 44 7.88 20.81 -3.29
N TYR A 45 8.14 19.70 -2.61
CA TYR A 45 9.48 19.17 -2.39
C TYR A 45 9.91 18.34 -3.61
N PRO A 46 11.00 18.72 -4.31
CA PRO A 46 11.42 18.02 -5.51
C PRO A 46 12.01 16.66 -5.16
N ILE A 47 11.60 15.64 -5.90
CA ILE A 47 12.18 14.29 -5.81
C ILE A 47 12.64 13.89 -7.21
N ALA A 48 13.94 13.68 -7.36
CA ALA A 48 14.54 13.36 -8.66
C ALA A 48 13.85 12.13 -9.31
N GLY A 49 13.50 12.26 -10.59
CA GLY A 49 12.86 11.20 -11.37
C GLY A 49 11.40 10.90 -11.01
N CYS A 50 10.78 11.65 -10.08
CA CYS A 50 9.39 11.44 -9.68
C CYS A 50 8.50 12.55 -10.23
N GLN A 51 7.35 12.18 -10.78
CA GLN A 51 6.29 13.09 -11.18
C GLN A 51 5.03 12.76 -10.38
N PHE A 52 4.32 13.78 -9.93
CA PHE A 52 3.06 13.62 -9.21
C PHE A 52 1.98 14.50 -9.84
N PRO A 53 0.70 14.08 -9.79
CA PRO A 53 -0.41 14.93 -10.16
C PRO A 53 -0.38 16.24 -9.38
N ASP A 54 -0.96 17.27 -9.98
CA ASP A 54 -1.10 18.55 -9.33
C ASP A 54 -2.27 18.54 -8.34
N LEU A 55 -2.12 19.30 -7.25
CA LEU A 55 -3.24 19.60 -6.37
C LEU A 55 -4.19 20.61 -7.05
N PRO A 56 -5.50 20.55 -6.74
CA PRO A 56 -6.41 21.64 -7.05
C PRO A 56 -5.90 22.96 -6.46
N ASP A 57 -6.04 24.05 -7.20
CA ASP A 57 -5.71 25.40 -6.70
C ASP A 57 -6.76 25.87 -5.69
N ASP A 58 -6.61 25.43 -4.45
CA ASP A 58 -7.52 25.74 -3.36
C ASP A 58 -6.79 25.76 -2.00
N ILE A 59 -7.47 26.14 -0.93
CA ILE A 59 -6.98 26.04 0.44
C ILE A 59 -7.41 24.69 1.02
N LEU A 60 -6.45 23.94 1.57
CA LEU A 60 -6.75 22.73 2.34
C LEU A 60 -7.00 23.09 3.79
N ILE A 61 -8.19 22.75 4.29
CA ILE A 61 -8.60 22.94 5.68
C ILE A 61 -8.42 21.61 6.41
N ALA A 62 -7.46 21.55 7.32
CA ALA A 62 -7.16 20.39 8.14
C ALA A 62 -8.05 20.33 9.38
N ARG A 63 -8.25 19.12 9.91
CA ARG A 63 -8.69 18.88 11.29
C ARG A 63 -7.47 18.68 12.19
N PRO A 64 -7.62 18.76 13.54
CA PRO A 64 -6.52 18.39 14.43
C PRO A 64 -6.01 16.98 14.11
N PRO A 65 -4.70 16.73 14.26
CA PRO A 65 -4.15 15.45 13.88
C PRO A 65 -4.65 14.35 14.81
N THR A 66 -4.76 13.17 14.23
CA THR A 66 -4.81 11.93 14.99
C THR A 66 -3.44 11.28 14.91
N LEU A 67 -3.03 10.60 15.98
CA LEU A 67 -2.07 9.51 15.79
C LEU A 67 -2.83 8.36 15.14
N GLN A 68 -2.15 7.57 14.30
CA GLN A 68 -2.70 6.33 13.73
C GLN A 68 -3.31 5.38 14.79
N ARG A 69 -3.13 5.63 16.11
CA ARG A 69 -3.51 4.75 17.20
C ARG A 69 -4.41 5.37 18.30
N SER A 70 -4.84 6.64 18.21
CA SER A 70 -5.51 7.31 19.35
C SER A 70 -6.61 8.30 18.95
N ALA A 71 -7.35 8.79 19.96
CA ALA A 71 -8.21 9.97 19.90
C ALA A 71 -7.43 11.21 19.40
N GLU A 72 -8.16 12.25 19.00
CA GLU A 72 -7.58 13.53 18.56
C GLU A 72 -6.52 14.02 19.56
N LEU A 73 -5.33 14.36 19.05
CA LEU A 73 -4.27 14.87 19.91
C LEU A 73 -4.53 16.35 20.21
N PRO A 74 -4.49 16.79 21.49
CA PRO A 74 -4.55 18.20 21.81
C PRO A 74 -3.33 18.91 21.24
N PHE A 75 -3.53 20.17 20.84
CA PHE A 75 -2.49 21.02 20.27
C PHE A 75 -1.19 20.93 21.06
N TRP A 76 -1.11 21.26 22.35
CA TRP A 76 0.18 21.25 23.06
C TRP A 76 1.00 19.94 22.91
N GLN A 77 0.36 18.77 22.75
CA GLN A 77 1.03 17.48 22.57
C GLN A 77 1.65 17.33 21.17
N TRP A 78 1.04 17.92 20.13
CA TRP A 78 1.58 17.89 18.77
C TRP A 78 2.95 18.58 18.65
N LYS A 79 3.23 19.52 19.54
CA LYS A 79 4.37 20.44 19.52
C LYS A 79 5.58 19.73 20.10
N LEU A 80 5.31 18.70 20.89
CA LEU A 80 6.29 17.79 21.45
C LEU A 80 6.65 16.66 20.46
N TRP A 81 5.96 16.53 19.33
CA TRP A 81 6.32 15.55 18.30
C TRP A 81 7.74 15.80 17.81
N GLY A 82 8.57 14.75 17.80
CA GLY A 82 9.98 14.83 17.40
C GLY A 82 10.93 15.44 18.42
N THR A 83 10.42 15.87 19.58
CA THR A 83 11.23 16.25 20.77
C THR A 83 11.06 15.30 21.94
N ASP A 84 9.89 14.66 22.06
CA ASP A 84 9.61 13.64 23.06
C ASP A 84 9.91 12.24 22.47
N GLU A 85 10.59 11.40 23.26
CA GLU A 85 10.97 10.06 22.84
C GLU A 85 9.78 9.07 22.73
N TYR A 86 8.61 9.43 23.23
CA TYR A 86 7.44 8.54 23.23
C TYR A 86 6.43 8.83 22.11
N LEU A 87 6.61 9.91 21.34
CA LEU A 87 5.63 10.38 20.34
C LEU A 87 6.02 10.13 18.87
N PHE A 88 7.10 9.39 18.60
CA PHE A 88 7.74 9.38 17.27
C PHE A 88 7.55 8.12 16.42
N GLU A 89 6.76 7.14 16.85
CA GLU A 89 6.64 5.87 16.09
C GLU A 89 5.95 6.04 14.73
N SER A 90 5.20 7.14 14.53
CA SER A 90 4.53 7.44 13.27
C SER A 90 4.54 8.95 12.97
N ALA A 91 4.35 9.28 11.69
CA ALA A 91 3.98 10.62 11.28
C ALA A 91 2.61 11.02 11.86
N LEU A 92 2.36 12.33 11.96
CA LEU A 92 1.05 12.88 12.31
C LEU A 92 0.12 12.78 11.10
N CYS A 93 -1.11 12.30 11.29
CA CYS A 93 -2.09 12.17 10.22
C CYS A 93 -3.22 13.19 10.40
N PHE A 94 -3.44 14.04 9.39
CA PHE A 94 -4.50 15.04 9.37
C PHE A 94 -5.51 14.71 8.28
N ASP A 95 -6.78 14.62 8.65
CA ASP A 95 -7.90 14.68 7.71
C ASP A 95 -8.05 16.11 7.21
N CYS A 96 -8.10 16.28 5.89
CA CYS A 96 -8.22 17.59 5.25
C CYS A 96 -9.34 17.60 4.22
N HIS A 97 -9.87 18.79 3.95
CA HIS A 97 -10.79 19.03 2.84
C HIS A 97 -10.45 20.32 2.10
N SER A 98 -10.80 20.38 0.82
CA SER A 98 -10.74 21.62 0.04
C SER A 98 -11.75 22.64 0.58
N LYS A 99 -11.42 23.93 0.52
CA LYS A 99 -12.36 24.99 0.94
C LYS A 99 -13.54 25.12 -0.02
N THR A 100 -13.30 24.94 -1.31
CA THR A 100 -14.31 24.92 -2.36
C THR A 100 -14.83 23.50 -2.56
N THR A 101 -16.11 23.38 -2.89
CA THR A 101 -16.74 22.12 -3.24
C THR A 101 -16.40 21.74 -4.67
N ASP A 102 -16.18 20.46 -4.91
CA ASP A 102 -16.03 19.93 -6.26
C ASP A 102 -17.33 20.16 -7.06
N PRO A 103 -17.28 20.80 -8.24
CA PRO A 103 -18.49 21.14 -9.00
C PRO A 103 -19.32 19.93 -9.46
N GLN A 104 -18.69 18.76 -9.61
CA GLN A 104 -19.37 17.56 -10.10
C GLN A 104 -20.15 16.86 -8.99
N THR A 105 -19.59 16.82 -7.78
CA THR A 105 -20.16 16.09 -6.65
C THR A 105 -20.90 17.00 -5.66
N GLY A 106 -20.65 18.31 -5.68
CA GLY A 106 -21.16 19.26 -4.70
C GLY A 106 -20.51 19.12 -3.32
N GLU A 107 -19.48 18.28 -3.19
CA GLU A 107 -18.83 17.95 -1.92
C GLU A 107 -17.38 18.47 -1.91
N PRO A 108 -16.83 18.87 -0.75
CA PRO A 108 -15.40 19.15 -0.66
C PRO A 108 -14.55 17.93 -1.04
N LEU A 109 -13.48 18.16 -1.80
CA LEU A 109 -12.44 17.16 -2.04
C LEU A 109 -11.77 16.83 -0.71
N ARG A 110 -11.53 15.55 -0.46
CA ARG A 110 -10.97 15.08 0.82
C ARG A 110 -9.55 14.55 0.62
N PHE A 111 -8.68 14.92 1.54
CA PHE A 111 -7.27 14.57 1.51
C PHE A 111 -6.82 14.02 2.87
N MET A 112 -5.72 13.28 2.84
CA MET A 112 -4.95 12.91 4.02
C MET A 112 -3.57 13.56 3.94
N LEU A 113 -3.15 14.17 5.04
CA LEU A 113 -1.80 14.70 5.21
C LEU A 113 -1.05 13.81 6.19
N LYS A 114 0.12 13.32 5.78
CA LYS A 114 1.04 12.57 6.64
C LYS A 114 2.27 13.43 6.88
N MET A 115 2.43 13.94 8.10
CA MET A 115 3.30 15.06 8.40
C MET A 115 4.36 14.72 9.45
N VAL A 116 5.55 15.27 9.22
CA VAL A 116 6.74 15.22 10.06
C VAL A 116 7.13 16.64 10.42
N LEU A 117 7.36 16.91 11.70
CA LEU A 117 7.80 18.20 12.22
C LEU A 117 9.30 18.17 12.54
N ARG A 118 9.92 19.34 12.71
CA ARG A 118 11.28 19.52 13.24
C ARG A 118 12.36 18.74 12.48
N ARG A 119 12.32 18.73 11.15
CA ARG A 119 13.30 18.02 10.30
C ARG A 119 14.74 18.50 10.49
N GLU A 120 14.91 19.75 10.93
CA GLU A 120 16.20 20.35 11.25
C GLU A 120 16.97 19.61 12.35
N HIS A 121 16.31 18.77 13.16
CA HIS A 121 16.96 17.93 14.18
C HIS A 121 17.86 16.82 13.61
N GLY A 122 18.01 16.74 12.29
CA GLY A 122 19.05 15.96 11.63
C GLY A 122 18.67 14.52 11.32
N SER A 123 19.42 13.93 10.39
CA SER A 123 19.08 12.65 9.74
C SER A 123 19.20 11.40 10.62
N ARG A 124 19.84 11.52 11.79
CA ARG A 124 20.02 10.43 12.77
C ARG A 124 18.94 10.40 13.85
N ARG A 125 18.10 11.43 13.94
CA ARG A 125 16.95 11.47 14.86
C ARG A 125 15.67 11.06 14.14
N MET A 126 14.65 10.75 14.93
CA MET A 126 13.38 10.25 14.40
C MET A 126 12.71 11.14 13.35
N PRO A 127 12.68 12.49 13.46
CA PRO A 127 12.20 13.34 12.38
C PRO A 127 12.92 13.12 11.05
N GLY A 128 14.25 13.01 11.09
CA GLY A 128 15.06 12.73 9.90
C GLY A 128 14.82 11.34 9.31
N ILE A 129 14.63 10.32 10.16
CA ILE A 129 14.27 8.96 9.73
C ILE A 129 12.88 8.96 9.08
N MET A 130 11.90 9.64 9.66
CA MET A 130 10.54 9.75 9.09
C MET A 130 10.52 10.52 7.78
N ALA A 131 11.27 11.62 7.67
CA ALA A 131 11.40 12.33 6.41
C ALA A 131 11.95 11.43 5.29
N LYS A 132 12.99 10.64 5.57
CA LYS A 132 13.51 9.64 4.61
C LYS A 132 12.47 8.57 4.25
N ARG A 133 11.66 8.13 5.21
CA ARG A 133 10.55 7.18 4.95
C ARG A 133 9.47 7.79 4.07
N LEU A 134 9.12 9.06 4.26
CA LEU A 134 8.20 9.78 3.38
C LEU A 134 8.77 9.94 1.96
N GLU A 135 10.06 10.24 1.83
CA GLU A 135 10.75 10.28 0.52
C GLU A 135 10.74 8.91 -0.18
N HIS A 136 10.97 7.84 0.58
CA HIS A 136 10.86 6.46 0.07
C HIS A 136 9.44 6.15 -0.41
N GLU A 137 8.43 6.45 0.42
CA GLU A 137 7.01 6.26 0.07
C GLU A 137 6.65 7.05 -1.20
N ALA A 138 7.05 8.32 -1.30
CA ALA A 138 6.80 9.14 -2.48
C ALA A 138 7.42 8.55 -3.76
N LYS A 139 8.67 8.07 -3.67
CA LYS A 139 9.33 7.36 -4.79
C LYS A 139 8.54 6.11 -5.15
N PHE A 140 8.13 5.32 -4.16
CA PHE A 140 7.36 4.10 -4.38
C PHE A 140 6.04 4.36 -5.12
N TYR A 141 5.33 5.43 -4.75
CA TYR A 141 4.11 5.85 -5.45
C TYR A 141 4.38 6.23 -6.91
N ALA A 142 5.46 6.96 -7.17
CA ALA A 142 5.82 7.41 -8.51
C ALA A 142 6.31 6.26 -9.41
N THR A 143 7.02 5.28 -8.87
CA THR A 143 7.67 4.22 -9.67
C THR A 143 6.84 2.95 -9.78
N HIS A 144 6.18 2.53 -8.70
CA HIS A 144 5.52 1.23 -8.63
C HIS A 144 3.99 1.31 -8.63
N LEU A 145 3.44 2.44 -8.18
CA LEU A 145 2.00 2.62 -8.04
C LEU A 145 1.23 3.42 -9.10
N PRO A 146 1.79 3.95 -10.22
CA PRO A 146 1.03 4.81 -11.14
C PRO A 146 -0.33 4.26 -11.58
N LYS A 147 -0.39 2.97 -11.94
CA LYS A 147 -1.62 2.32 -12.43
C LYS A 147 -2.67 2.01 -11.36
N TYR A 148 -2.32 2.15 -10.07
CA TYR A 148 -3.21 1.83 -8.94
C TYR A 148 -3.78 3.08 -8.27
N GLN A 149 -3.19 4.25 -8.53
CA GLN A 149 -3.61 5.51 -7.92
C GLN A 149 -5.06 5.85 -8.30
N GLY A 150 -5.84 6.28 -7.31
CA GLY A 150 -7.26 6.59 -7.48
C GLY A 150 -8.20 5.38 -7.44
N ASN A 151 -7.66 4.16 -7.53
CA ASN A 151 -8.44 2.92 -7.49
C ASN A 151 -8.12 2.03 -6.29
N SER A 152 -6.91 1.49 -6.21
CA SER A 152 -6.48 0.55 -5.16
C SER A 152 -5.63 1.21 -4.09
N VAL A 153 -5.01 2.34 -4.41
CA VAL A 153 -4.24 3.20 -3.49
C VAL A 153 -4.68 4.65 -3.72
N PRO A 154 -4.56 5.56 -2.74
CA PRO A 154 -4.87 6.98 -2.94
C PRO A 154 -4.04 7.61 -4.07
N ILE A 155 -4.59 8.63 -4.73
CA ILE A 155 -3.77 9.53 -5.55
C ILE A 155 -2.76 10.23 -4.62
N TYR A 156 -1.48 10.20 -4.97
CA TYR A 156 -0.39 10.79 -4.19
C TYR A 156 0.09 12.06 -4.87
N TYR A 157 -0.15 13.21 -4.23
CA TYR A 157 0.14 14.54 -4.78
C TYR A 157 1.55 15.05 -4.44
N GLY A 158 2.44 14.14 -4.01
CA GLY A 158 3.83 14.43 -3.73
C GLY A 158 4.12 14.84 -2.28
N LEU A 159 5.37 15.22 -2.06
CA LEU A 159 5.85 15.79 -0.80
C LEU A 159 5.84 17.32 -0.85
N TRP A 160 5.59 17.90 0.30
CA TRP A 160 5.45 19.34 0.49
C TRP A 160 6.18 19.76 1.77
N THR A 161 6.79 20.92 1.76
CA THR A 161 7.59 21.42 2.89
C THR A 161 7.26 22.86 3.23
N ALA A 162 7.40 23.22 4.50
CA ALA A 162 7.22 24.58 4.99
C ALA A 162 8.14 24.83 6.18
N GLU A 163 8.59 26.07 6.34
CA GLU A 163 9.22 26.54 7.58
C GLU A 163 8.14 27.22 8.43
N THR A 164 7.98 26.74 9.68
CA THR A 164 6.86 27.14 10.52
C THR A 164 7.31 27.49 11.94
N SER A 165 6.62 28.43 12.59
CA SER A 165 6.89 28.82 13.97
C SER A 165 6.48 27.76 15.01
N TRP A 166 5.58 26.84 14.64
CA TRP A 166 5.03 25.85 15.55
C TRP A 166 5.65 24.45 15.40
N GLY A 167 6.13 24.11 14.20
CA GLY A 167 6.65 22.79 13.85
C GLY A 167 8.07 22.79 13.30
N GLY A 168 8.78 23.93 13.31
CA GLY A 168 10.11 24.03 12.70
C GLY A 168 10.06 23.78 11.19
N SER A 169 11.02 23.04 10.66
CA SER A 169 11.01 22.56 9.28
C SER A 169 10.08 21.35 9.15
N VAL A 170 8.96 21.57 8.46
CA VAL A 170 7.88 20.59 8.29
C VAL A 170 7.97 19.94 6.91
N MET A 171 7.67 18.65 6.83
CA MET A 171 7.41 17.94 5.58
C MET A 171 6.11 17.17 5.71
N CYS A 172 5.27 17.19 4.68
CA CYS A 172 4.10 16.34 4.60
C CYS A 172 3.95 15.69 3.23
N ALA A 173 3.40 14.48 3.24
CA ALA A 173 2.80 13.88 2.06
C ALA A 173 1.34 14.31 1.98
N ILE A 174 0.87 14.69 0.80
CA ILE A 174 -0.55 14.99 0.54
C ILE A 174 -1.10 13.92 -0.39
N MET A 175 -2.20 13.29 -0.02
CA MET A 175 -2.83 12.22 -0.81
C MET A 175 -4.37 12.28 -0.74
N GLU A 176 -5.05 11.67 -1.71
CA GLU A 176 -6.50 11.46 -1.70
C GLU A 176 -6.92 10.76 -0.39
N HIS A 177 -8.04 11.17 0.20
CA HIS A 177 -8.61 10.43 1.33
C HIS A 177 -9.19 9.08 0.84
N ALA A 178 -8.56 7.97 1.22
CA ALA A 178 -8.85 6.62 0.72
C ALA A 178 -9.87 5.79 1.54
N GLY A 179 -10.67 6.42 2.40
CA GLY A 179 -11.75 5.75 3.13
C GLY A 179 -11.48 5.60 4.63
N LYS A 180 -12.11 4.61 5.27
CA LYS A 180 -11.98 4.37 6.71
C LYS A 180 -11.24 3.05 6.97
N PRO A 181 -10.47 2.94 8.08
CA PRO A 181 -9.90 1.67 8.53
C PRO A 181 -10.88 0.49 8.41
N TYR A 182 -10.49 -0.58 7.72
CA TYR A 182 -11.28 -1.80 7.62
C TYR A 182 -11.07 -2.64 8.87
N ARG A 183 -12.16 -3.01 9.55
CA ARG A 183 -12.12 -3.77 10.81
C ARG A 183 -13.13 -4.91 10.78
N LEU A 184 -12.72 -6.06 11.31
CA LEU A 184 -13.62 -7.18 11.51
C LEU A 184 -14.71 -6.83 12.53
N LYS A 185 -15.90 -7.42 12.36
CA LYS A 185 -17.09 -7.22 13.18
C LYS A 185 -17.65 -5.79 13.14
N GLU A 186 -17.20 -4.96 12.20
CA GLU A 186 -17.74 -3.61 11.97
C GLU A 186 -18.59 -3.55 10.68
N LYS A 187 -19.12 -2.36 10.36
CA LYS A 187 -20.09 -2.10 9.29
C LYS A 187 -19.73 -2.72 7.93
N TYR A 188 -18.45 -2.72 7.57
CA TYR A 188 -17.99 -3.18 6.25
C TYR A 188 -17.51 -4.62 6.25
N ASP A 189 -17.59 -5.33 7.38
CA ASP A 189 -17.14 -6.71 7.50
C ASP A 189 -18.12 -7.69 6.86
N THR A 190 -18.00 -7.87 5.55
CA THR A 190 -18.78 -8.86 4.79
C THR A 190 -17.85 -9.86 4.13
N ARG A 191 -18.35 -11.07 3.87
CA ARG A 191 -17.60 -12.11 3.15
C ARG A 191 -17.02 -11.59 1.82
N LYS A 192 -17.85 -10.86 1.06
CA LYS A 192 -17.47 -10.25 -0.22
C LYS A 192 -16.35 -9.22 -0.06
N ASN A 193 -16.42 -8.37 0.97
CA ASN A 193 -15.42 -7.33 1.18
C ASN A 193 -14.08 -7.91 1.63
N ARG A 194 -14.10 -8.95 2.48
CA ARG A 194 -12.89 -9.70 2.82
C ARG A 194 -12.23 -10.31 1.57
N ASP A 195 -13.03 -10.89 0.68
CA ASP A 195 -12.53 -11.43 -0.60
C ASP A 195 -11.90 -10.35 -1.47
N ALA A 196 -12.53 -9.17 -1.54
CA ALA A 196 -11.98 -8.04 -2.29
C ALA A 196 -10.64 -7.54 -1.71
N ILE A 197 -10.48 -7.52 -0.37
CA ILE A 197 -9.22 -7.15 0.28
C ILE A 197 -8.13 -8.17 -0.01
N ALA A 198 -8.44 -9.46 0.13
CA ALA A 198 -7.51 -10.53 -0.17
C ALA A 198 -7.03 -10.48 -1.62
N GLU A 199 -7.96 -10.28 -2.56
CA GLU A 199 -7.65 -10.14 -3.98
C GLU A 199 -6.78 -8.90 -4.24
N LEU A 200 -7.04 -7.78 -3.56
CA LEU A 200 -6.21 -6.58 -3.67
C LEU A 200 -4.76 -6.83 -3.23
N VAL A 201 -4.56 -7.43 -2.05
CA VAL A 201 -3.20 -7.74 -1.55
C VAL A 201 -2.53 -8.78 -2.46
N LEU A 202 -3.24 -9.83 -2.87
CA LEU A 202 -2.73 -10.84 -3.78
C LEU A 202 -2.28 -10.23 -5.12
N ASN A 203 -3.04 -9.28 -5.67
CA ASN A 203 -2.68 -8.57 -6.89
C ASN A 203 -1.41 -7.72 -6.76
N PHE A 204 -1.11 -7.20 -5.56
CA PHE A 204 0.17 -6.52 -5.33
C PHE A 204 1.33 -7.52 -5.40
N HIS A 205 1.17 -8.69 -4.79
CA HIS A 205 2.18 -9.75 -4.80
C HIS A 205 2.42 -10.33 -6.20
N ARG A 206 1.36 -10.51 -6.99
CA ARG A 206 1.44 -10.87 -8.43
C ARG A 206 2.26 -9.89 -9.27
N GLN A 207 2.42 -8.67 -8.76
CA GLN A 207 3.09 -7.56 -9.44
C GLN A 207 4.44 -7.26 -8.77
N ASN A 208 4.94 -8.22 -7.98
CA ASN A 208 6.19 -8.15 -7.24
C ASN A 208 6.27 -6.96 -6.27
N LEU A 209 5.13 -6.57 -5.70
CA LEU A 209 5.01 -5.51 -4.71
C LEU A 209 4.73 -6.13 -3.33
N LEU A 210 5.53 -5.74 -2.34
CA LEU A 210 5.43 -6.16 -0.95
C LEU A 210 5.22 -4.93 -0.07
N HIS A 211 4.22 -4.94 0.81
CA HIS A 211 3.91 -3.77 1.64
C HIS A 211 4.79 -3.67 2.91
N ARG A 212 5.17 -4.81 3.50
CA ARG A 212 5.96 -4.98 4.73
C ARG A 212 5.35 -4.43 6.02
N GLN A 213 4.10 -3.94 5.98
CA GLN A 213 3.44 -3.37 7.15
C GLN A 213 1.99 -3.86 7.31
N LEU A 214 1.58 -4.89 6.56
CA LEU A 214 0.31 -5.57 6.78
C LEU A 214 0.49 -6.66 7.85
N CYS A 215 0.96 -6.24 9.04
CA CYS A 215 1.14 -7.08 10.21
C CYS A 215 0.35 -6.55 11.40
N ASP A 216 0.07 -7.39 12.41
CA ASP A 216 -0.57 -6.91 13.63
C ASP A 216 0.38 -6.01 14.46
N PRO A 217 -0.13 -4.94 15.10
CA PRO A 217 -1.51 -4.44 15.10
C PRO A 217 -1.80 -3.39 13.99
N TYR A 218 -0.94 -3.29 12.97
CA TYR A 218 -0.92 -2.24 11.95
C TYR A 218 -1.88 -2.47 10.79
N ILE A 219 -2.14 -3.73 10.44
CA ILE A 219 -2.94 -4.13 9.29
C ILE A 219 -4.29 -3.40 9.21
N ARG A 220 -4.96 -3.20 10.35
CA ARG A 220 -6.25 -2.48 10.46
C ARG A 220 -6.18 -1.00 10.04
N TRP A 221 -5.01 -0.38 10.01
CA TRP A 221 -4.81 1.03 9.66
C TRP A 221 -4.32 1.22 8.23
N HIS A 222 -3.74 0.17 7.64
CA HIS A 222 -3.22 0.18 6.27
C HIS A 222 -4.23 -0.36 5.26
N LEU A 223 -5.17 -1.19 5.71
CA LEU A 223 -6.31 -1.62 4.93
C LEU A 223 -7.49 -0.70 5.21
N LEU A 224 -7.93 0.05 4.20
CA LEU A 224 -9.09 0.93 4.27
C LEU A 224 -10.24 0.40 3.41
N TRP A 225 -11.45 0.84 3.74
CA TRP A 225 -12.63 0.67 2.91
C TRP A 225 -13.13 2.03 2.43
N ASP A 226 -13.12 2.23 1.12
CA ASP A 226 -13.74 3.39 0.48
C ASP A 226 -15.22 3.08 0.25
N ALA A 227 -16.06 3.56 1.16
CA ALA A 227 -17.50 3.37 1.06
C ALA A 227 -18.15 4.10 -0.13
N ARG A 228 -17.51 5.16 -0.66
CA ARG A 228 -18.02 5.91 -1.82
C ARG A 228 -17.81 5.10 -3.10
N LYS A 229 -16.65 4.45 -3.23
CA LYS A 229 -16.29 3.61 -4.39
C LYS A 229 -16.67 2.14 -4.21
N GLY A 230 -17.02 1.72 -3.00
CA GLY A 230 -17.36 0.33 -2.69
C GLY A 230 -16.18 -0.63 -2.85
N CYS A 231 -14.95 -0.16 -2.63
CA CYS A 231 -13.73 -0.93 -2.84
C CYS A 231 -12.73 -0.80 -1.68
N PRO A 232 -11.86 -1.81 -1.49
CA PRO A 232 -10.77 -1.72 -0.53
C PRO A 232 -9.63 -0.85 -1.07
N ARG A 233 -8.89 -0.20 -0.16
CA ARG A 233 -7.72 0.61 -0.47
C ARG A 233 -6.57 0.25 0.46
N ILE A 234 -5.34 0.36 -0.05
CA ILE A 234 -4.12 0.18 0.75
C ILE A 234 -3.39 1.52 0.87
N VAL A 235 -2.86 1.81 2.06
CA VAL A 235 -2.10 3.03 2.38
C VAL A 235 -0.87 2.72 3.23
N ASP A 236 0.04 3.68 3.33
CA ASP A 236 1.31 3.62 4.09
C ASP A 236 2.36 2.68 3.48
N PHE A 237 3.00 3.15 2.40
CA PHE A 237 4.07 2.42 1.70
C PHE A 237 5.47 2.84 2.18
N THR A 238 5.61 3.29 3.43
CA THR A 238 6.90 3.75 3.98
C THR A 238 7.97 2.66 4.09
N HIS A 239 7.54 1.39 4.17
CA HIS A 239 8.43 0.23 4.17
C HIS A 239 8.24 -0.68 2.96
N ALA A 240 7.46 -0.26 1.98
CA ALA A 240 7.15 -1.11 0.83
C ALA A 240 8.39 -1.39 -0.02
N ALA A 241 8.39 -2.54 -0.69
CA ALA A 241 9.45 -2.99 -1.57
C ALA A 241 8.87 -3.43 -2.92
N GLY A 242 9.50 -3.00 -4.00
CA GLY A 242 9.22 -3.48 -5.35
C GLY A 242 10.19 -4.60 -5.74
N ASN A 243 9.93 -5.26 -6.87
CA ASN A 243 10.74 -6.37 -7.38
C ASN A 243 10.88 -7.53 -6.38
N PHE A 244 9.87 -7.73 -5.52
CA PHE A 244 9.81 -8.84 -4.58
C PHE A 244 9.28 -10.09 -5.27
N ALA A 245 10.08 -11.15 -5.33
CA ALA A 245 9.64 -12.46 -5.81
C ALA A 245 8.83 -13.18 -4.71
N CYS A 246 7.50 -13.08 -4.78
CA CYS A 246 6.62 -13.77 -3.85
C CYS A 246 6.69 -15.29 -4.06
N ARG A 247 7.12 -16.03 -3.04
CA ARG A 247 7.33 -17.49 -3.11
C ARG A 247 6.08 -18.32 -2.79
N ARG A 248 4.88 -17.72 -2.83
CA ARG A 248 3.65 -18.43 -2.43
C ARG A 248 3.36 -19.61 -3.36
N SER A 249 2.87 -20.71 -2.79
CA SER A 249 2.42 -21.89 -3.54
C SER A 249 0.90 -22.08 -3.50
N LEU A 250 0.19 -21.17 -2.83
CA LEU A 250 -1.27 -21.13 -2.74
C LEU A 250 -1.77 -19.68 -2.88
N PRO A 251 -2.95 -19.45 -3.49
CA PRO A 251 -3.57 -18.14 -3.51
C PRO A 251 -4.08 -17.75 -2.13
N LEU A 252 -4.17 -16.44 -1.87
CA LEU A 252 -4.80 -15.93 -0.65
C LEU A 252 -6.34 -16.08 -0.76
N CYS A 253 -6.85 -17.22 -0.31
CA CYS A 253 -8.29 -17.49 -0.24
C CYS A 253 -8.64 -18.26 1.03
N ARG A 254 -9.90 -18.67 1.20
CA ARG A 254 -10.33 -19.40 2.40
C ARG A 254 -9.88 -20.85 2.36
N TYR A 255 -9.44 -21.41 3.47
CA TYR A 255 -9.09 -22.82 3.63
C TYR A 255 -9.69 -23.35 4.94
N ALA A 256 -9.87 -24.67 5.04
CA ALA A 256 -10.33 -25.29 6.28
C ALA A 256 -9.17 -25.56 7.25
N SER A 257 -7.96 -25.66 6.72
CA SER A 257 -6.70 -25.76 7.46
C SER A 257 -6.23 -24.43 8.06
N ALA A 258 -5.39 -24.56 9.08
CA ALA A 258 -4.53 -23.49 9.58
C ALA A 258 -3.59 -22.99 8.46
N PRO A 259 -3.04 -21.76 8.55
CA PRO A 259 -2.00 -21.35 7.61
C PRO A 259 -0.80 -22.28 7.71
N THR A 260 -0.14 -22.47 6.58
CA THR A 260 0.88 -23.48 6.38
C THR A 260 2.17 -22.79 5.94
N ASP A 261 3.32 -23.41 6.15
CA ASP A 261 4.60 -22.86 5.67
C ASP A 261 4.64 -22.79 4.13
N GLU A 262 3.79 -23.58 3.45
CA GLU A 262 3.58 -23.61 2.00
C GLU A 262 2.90 -22.33 1.47
N ILE A 263 2.25 -21.54 2.33
CA ILE A 263 2.01 -20.11 2.07
C ILE A 263 3.29 -19.36 2.48
N PHE A 264 4.37 -19.52 1.69
CA PHE A 264 5.71 -19.00 1.97
C PHE A 264 5.82 -17.46 2.08
N CYS A 265 4.71 -16.72 1.98
CA CYS A 265 4.69 -15.28 2.16
C CYS A 265 4.02 -14.88 3.47
N SER A 266 4.84 -14.45 4.44
CA SER A 266 4.38 -14.03 5.77
C SER A 266 3.34 -12.91 5.72
N GLU A 267 3.46 -11.96 4.79
CA GLU A 267 2.46 -10.90 4.62
C GLU A 267 1.08 -11.46 4.23
N LEU A 268 1.04 -12.41 3.30
CA LEU A 268 -0.22 -13.04 2.89
C LEU A 268 -0.83 -13.90 4.00
N VAL A 269 0.01 -14.61 4.76
CA VAL A 269 -0.44 -15.37 5.94
C VAL A 269 -1.07 -14.44 6.97
N VAL A 270 -0.41 -13.33 7.31
CA VAL A 270 -0.95 -12.39 8.30
C VAL A 270 -2.25 -11.75 7.81
N VAL A 271 -2.33 -11.37 6.54
CA VAL A 271 -3.57 -10.84 5.95
C VAL A 271 -4.68 -11.90 5.97
N GLY A 272 -4.39 -13.16 5.62
CA GLY A 272 -5.38 -14.23 5.65
C GLY A 272 -5.88 -14.55 7.07
N LEU A 273 -4.99 -14.53 8.06
CA LEU A 273 -5.36 -14.64 9.48
C LEU A 273 -6.28 -13.49 9.90
N TYR A 274 -5.90 -12.25 9.57
CA TYR A 274 -6.71 -11.07 9.86
C TYR A 274 -8.09 -11.12 9.18
N LEU A 275 -8.20 -11.67 7.98
CA LEU A 275 -9.47 -11.80 7.26
C LEU A 275 -10.29 -13.04 7.69
N GLY A 276 -9.75 -13.89 8.57
CA GLY A 276 -10.38 -15.14 8.98
C GLY A 276 -10.54 -16.12 7.82
N PHE A 277 -9.49 -16.25 7.01
CA PHE A 277 -9.48 -17.13 5.85
C PHE A 277 -8.99 -18.54 6.18
N PHE A 278 -8.23 -18.70 7.24
CA PHE A 278 -7.72 -20.00 7.68
C PHE A 278 -8.62 -20.58 8.76
N GLY A 279 -8.83 -21.89 8.69
CA GLY A 279 -9.55 -22.67 9.68
C GLY A 279 -8.61 -23.20 10.76
N LYS A 280 -8.91 -24.42 11.24
CA LYS A 280 -8.19 -25.05 12.37
C LYS A 280 -7.70 -26.46 12.06
N LYS A 281 -8.05 -27.02 10.90
CA LYS A 281 -7.59 -28.36 10.53
C LYS A 281 -6.07 -28.37 10.35
N ASN A 282 -5.44 -29.52 10.51
CA ASN A 282 -4.11 -29.71 9.96
C ASN A 282 -4.19 -29.67 8.44
N VAL A 283 -3.07 -29.33 7.81
CA VAL A 283 -2.93 -29.24 6.35
C VAL A 283 -3.13 -30.60 5.71
N ASP A 284 -2.55 -31.63 6.34
CA ASP A 284 -2.66 -33.03 5.94
C ASP A 284 -4.12 -33.54 5.96
N ASP A 285 -4.99 -32.85 6.69
CA ASP A 285 -6.43 -33.16 6.79
C ASP A 285 -7.31 -32.27 5.87
N ASP A 286 -6.70 -31.38 5.07
CA ASP A 286 -7.39 -30.50 4.12
C ASP A 286 -7.15 -30.97 2.68
N GLU A 287 -7.98 -31.91 2.24
CA GLU A 287 -7.96 -32.48 0.89
C GLU A 287 -7.93 -31.41 -0.22
N GLU A 288 -8.62 -30.28 -0.05
CA GLU A 288 -8.63 -29.22 -1.07
C GLU A 288 -7.26 -28.56 -1.19
N VAL A 289 -6.53 -28.40 -0.09
CA VAL A 289 -5.17 -27.84 -0.09
C VAL A 289 -4.20 -28.83 -0.71
N LEU A 290 -4.26 -30.10 -0.32
CA LEU A 290 -3.39 -31.14 -0.88
C LEU A 290 -3.60 -31.31 -2.40
N GLU A 291 -4.85 -31.42 -2.84
CA GLU A 291 -5.20 -31.48 -4.27
C GLU A 291 -4.73 -30.21 -5.01
N ALA A 292 -4.86 -29.02 -4.41
CA ALA A 292 -4.38 -27.79 -5.02
C ALA A 292 -2.85 -27.76 -5.18
N LEU A 293 -2.11 -28.21 -4.18
CA LEU A 293 -0.65 -28.28 -4.23
C LEU A 293 -0.19 -29.28 -5.30
N GLU A 294 -0.81 -30.46 -5.38
CA GLU A 294 -0.54 -31.46 -6.41
C GLU A 294 -0.83 -30.92 -7.83
N VAL A 295 -1.91 -30.14 -7.99
CA VAL A 295 -2.25 -29.47 -9.25
C VAL A 295 -1.16 -28.48 -9.67
N LEU A 296 -0.59 -27.72 -8.73
CA LEU A 296 0.52 -26.82 -9.01
C LEU A 296 1.78 -27.60 -9.34
N GLU A 297 2.16 -28.58 -8.53
CA GLU A 297 3.35 -29.43 -8.75
C GLU A 297 3.34 -30.06 -10.14
N LYS A 298 2.23 -30.70 -10.54
CA LYS A 298 2.07 -31.28 -11.90
C LYS A 298 2.22 -30.25 -13.01
N TYR A 299 1.77 -29.01 -12.79
CA TYR A 299 1.97 -27.93 -13.74
C TYR A 299 3.45 -27.55 -13.82
N GLU A 300 4.10 -27.40 -12.67
CA GLU A 300 5.53 -27.06 -12.60
C GLU A 300 6.37 -28.15 -13.25
N GLU A 301 6.22 -29.43 -12.91
CA GLU A 301 6.96 -30.53 -13.53
C GLU A 301 6.87 -30.54 -15.06
N LYS A 302 5.68 -30.24 -15.60
CA LYS A 302 5.45 -30.21 -17.04
C LYS A 302 6.10 -29.01 -17.71
N HIS A 303 6.16 -27.86 -17.04
CA HIS A 303 6.53 -26.58 -17.65
C HIS A 303 7.89 -26.02 -17.19
N TRP A 304 8.46 -26.57 -16.12
CA TRP A 304 9.72 -26.12 -15.54
C TRP A 304 10.87 -26.27 -16.52
N GLY A 305 11.73 -25.25 -16.59
CA GLY A 305 12.87 -25.20 -17.51
C GLY A 305 12.51 -24.97 -18.98
N ARG A 306 11.23 -24.81 -19.33
CA ARG A 306 10.83 -24.38 -20.67
C ARG A 306 10.93 -22.86 -20.79
N ASP A 307 11.36 -22.38 -21.97
CA ASP A 307 11.36 -20.96 -22.28
C ASP A 307 9.95 -20.39 -22.13
N GLY A 308 9.82 -19.33 -21.33
CA GLY A 308 8.55 -18.66 -21.05
C GLY A 308 7.76 -19.19 -19.85
N TYR A 309 8.29 -20.14 -19.06
CA TYR A 309 7.65 -20.54 -17.80
C TYR A 309 7.43 -19.33 -16.87
N ASN A 310 6.21 -19.22 -16.35
CA ASN A 310 5.81 -18.19 -15.40
C ASN A 310 5.04 -18.81 -14.23
N VAL A 311 5.59 -18.66 -13.02
CA VAL A 311 4.97 -19.15 -11.77
C VAL A 311 3.53 -18.64 -11.61
N GLU A 312 3.25 -17.41 -12.05
CA GLU A 312 1.91 -16.83 -11.96
C GLU A 312 0.87 -17.56 -12.82
N GLU A 313 1.28 -18.20 -13.93
CA GLU A 313 0.37 -19.00 -14.74
C GLU A 313 -0.03 -20.30 -14.02
N GLY A 314 0.93 -20.95 -13.35
CA GLY A 314 0.68 -22.13 -12.52
C GLY A 314 -0.26 -21.81 -11.37
N LEU A 315 0.01 -20.72 -10.65
CA LEU A 315 -0.87 -20.24 -9.57
C LEU A 315 -2.27 -19.84 -10.07
N ALA A 316 -2.37 -19.18 -11.24
CA ALA A 316 -3.67 -18.85 -11.83
C ALA A 316 -4.46 -20.11 -12.25
N MET A 317 -3.77 -21.13 -12.75
CA MET A 317 -4.38 -22.43 -13.07
C MET A 317 -4.89 -23.11 -11.80
N GLN A 318 -4.07 -23.19 -10.75
CA GLN A 318 -4.44 -23.73 -9.44
C GLN A 318 -5.66 -22.98 -8.86
N GLU A 319 -5.68 -21.65 -8.93
CA GLU A 319 -6.82 -20.86 -8.44
C GLU A 319 -8.11 -21.14 -9.21
N ARG A 320 -8.04 -21.29 -10.54
CA ARG A 320 -9.20 -21.71 -11.36
C ARG A 320 -9.70 -23.08 -10.95
N TRP A 321 -8.78 -24.02 -10.71
CA TRP A 321 -9.12 -25.35 -10.22
C TRP A 321 -9.85 -25.30 -8.88
N ILE A 322 -9.34 -24.54 -7.89
CA ILE A 322 -9.99 -24.35 -6.57
C ILE A 322 -11.41 -23.79 -6.76
N LYS A 323 -11.56 -22.75 -7.59
CA LYS A 323 -12.87 -22.12 -7.87
C LYS A 323 -13.87 -23.11 -8.47
N GLN A 324 -13.43 -23.90 -9.44
CA GLN A 324 -14.25 -24.90 -10.12
C GLN A 324 -14.66 -26.02 -9.15
N ARG A 325 -13.72 -26.58 -8.39
CA ARG A 325 -13.95 -27.62 -7.40
C ARG A 325 -15.00 -27.22 -6.36
N ARG A 326 -14.94 -25.98 -5.89
CA ARG A 326 -15.92 -25.41 -4.94
C ARG A 326 -17.30 -25.24 -5.56
N LEU A 327 -17.38 -24.85 -6.84
CA LEU A 327 -18.64 -24.73 -7.55
C LEU A 327 -19.30 -26.10 -7.70
N GLU A 328 -18.54 -27.13 -8.09
CA GLU A 328 -19.02 -28.51 -8.21
C GLU A 328 -19.54 -29.04 -6.87
N LYS A 329 -18.78 -28.88 -5.78
CA LYS A 329 -19.23 -29.26 -4.42
C LYS A 329 -20.53 -28.54 -4.04
N LYS A 330 -20.67 -27.26 -4.38
CA LYS A 330 -21.89 -26.48 -4.12
C LYS A 330 -23.09 -26.96 -4.94
N VAL A 331 -22.89 -27.32 -6.20
CA VAL A 331 -23.94 -27.87 -7.08
C VAL A 331 -24.38 -29.25 -6.58
N ALA A 332 -23.43 -30.13 -6.25
CA ALA A 332 -23.71 -31.45 -5.70
C ALA A 332 -24.49 -31.37 -4.38
N ALA A 333 -24.10 -30.48 -3.46
CA ALA A 333 -24.80 -30.28 -2.19
C ALA A 333 -26.26 -29.80 -2.40
N LYS A 334 -26.49 -28.90 -3.36
CA LYS A 334 -27.85 -28.46 -3.70
C LYS A 334 -28.70 -29.57 -4.29
N ALA A 335 -28.13 -30.43 -5.14
CA ALA A 335 -28.83 -31.56 -5.73
C ALA A 335 -29.27 -32.57 -4.66
N ILE A 336 -28.40 -32.86 -3.70
CA ILE A 336 -28.71 -33.74 -2.56
C ILE A 336 -29.87 -33.15 -1.73
N MET A 337 -29.81 -31.85 -1.38
CA MET A 337 -30.87 -31.19 -0.62
C MET A 337 -32.23 -31.19 -1.34
N ALA A 338 -32.25 -31.01 -2.66
CA ALA A 338 -33.47 -31.04 -3.45
C ALA A 338 -34.06 -32.46 -3.61
N GLY A 339 -33.22 -33.50 -3.59
CA GLY A 339 -33.69 -34.88 -3.61
C GLY A 339 -34.37 -35.30 -2.30
N THR A 340 -33.88 -34.80 -1.16
CA THR A 340 -34.44 -35.13 0.17
C THR A 340 -35.81 -34.53 0.42
N THR A 341 -36.19 -33.43 -0.23
CA THR A 341 -37.50 -32.79 -0.03
C THR A 341 -38.65 -33.42 -0.82
N ASN A 342 -38.34 -34.32 -1.77
CA ASN A 342 -39.33 -35.00 -2.62
C ASN A 342 -39.57 -36.45 -2.19
N SER A 343 -38.95 -36.90 -1.09
CA SER A 343 -39.18 -38.20 -0.44
C SER A 343 -39.96 -37.96 0.85
#